data_AF-A0A3M2L799-F1
#
_entry.id   AF-A0A3M2L799-F1
#
_cell.length_a   1.000
_cell.length_b   1.000
_cell.length_c   1.000
_cell.angle_alpha   90.00
_cell.angle_beta   90.00
_cell.angle_gamma   90.00
#
_symmetry.space_group_name_H-M   'P 1'
#
loop_
_entity.id
_entity.type
_entity.pdbx_description
1 polymer ?
#
loop_
_entity_poly.entity_id
_entity_poly.type
_entity_poly.pdbx_seq_one_letter_code
_entity_poly.pdbx_strand_id
1 'polypeptide(L)'
;MPHELWSRRIAVRYADGHLSTTPLQADDAVALEVPLHELRMVRLAPTDDGQLALLLFFRSPDQLAGGTATHYHPVPIHLDPELETQARELVRVIEGDLLTARRVQRSRPDHTPPPGPIRADVTAAADRIRSDDTVIRQIGALHHFARSDEYVLDVAPATYAGTAGLLAVTTLRLLFVSAGMCHEFPVSAIERTDATTTSGSEVKITVTAGPDVELEFTGTERDDLARLTRSVHLACEMEHVDGSVVPSRPTSADLFGQWQSLVERHELGMLSDDPFQHHATGILSAMPSQN
;
A
#
# COMPACT_ATOMS: atom_id res chain seq x y z
N MET A 1 -8.71 -24.19 2.28
CA MET A 1 -9.36 -25.21 3.14
C MET A 1 -9.81 -24.49 4.40
N PRO A 2 -11.05 -24.66 4.88
CA PRO A 2 -11.50 -24.02 6.11
C PRO A 2 -10.70 -24.55 7.31
N HIS A 3 -10.30 -23.65 8.22
CA HIS A 3 -9.68 -24.00 9.50
C HIS A 3 -10.72 -23.86 10.60
N GLU A 4 -10.94 -24.93 11.36
CA GLU A 4 -11.96 -24.97 12.41
C GLU A 4 -11.37 -25.43 13.74
N LEU A 5 -11.78 -24.75 14.81
CA LEU A 5 -11.51 -25.09 16.19
C LEU A 5 -12.82 -25.28 16.91
N TRP A 6 -12.95 -26.39 17.63
CA TRP A 6 -14.14 -26.72 18.38
C TRP A 6 -13.75 -26.83 19.86
N SER A 7 -14.02 -25.78 20.62
CA SER A 7 -13.96 -25.81 22.09
C SER A 7 -15.27 -26.34 22.66
N ARG A 8 -15.31 -26.65 23.95
CA ARG A 8 -16.52 -27.00 24.70
C ARG A 8 -17.58 -25.89 24.67
N ARG A 9 -17.16 -24.62 24.55
CA ARG A 9 -18.05 -23.44 24.65
C ARG A 9 -18.25 -22.71 23.33
N ILE A 10 -17.29 -22.79 22.41
CA ILE A 10 -17.31 -21.99 21.19
C ILE A 10 -16.64 -22.75 20.03
N ALA A 11 -17.21 -22.64 18.85
CA ALA A 11 -16.55 -23.02 17.61
C ALA A 11 -15.97 -21.77 16.95
N VAL A 12 -14.73 -21.85 16.47
CA VAL A 12 -14.07 -20.80 15.69
C VAL A 12 -13.80 -21.35 14.30
N ARG A 13 -14.27 -20.65 13.28
CA ARG A 13 -14.03 -21.01 11.88
C ARG A 13 -13.36 -19.86 11.16
N TYR A 14 -12.32 -20.18 10.40
CA TYR A 14 -11.67 -19.26 9.47
C TYR A 14 -11.75 -19.82 8.05
N ALA A 15 -12.38 -19.06 7.16
CA ALA A 15 -12.54 -19.40 5.76
C ALA A 15 -12.74 -18.13 4.93
N ASP A 16 -12.21 -18.10 3.71
CA ASP A 16 -12.45 -17.04 2.72
C ASP A 16 -12.21 -15.62 3.26
N GLY A 17 -11.16 -15.45 4.07
CA GLY A 17 -10.83 -14.17 4.69
C GLY A 17 -11.84 -13.71 5.74
N HIS A 18 -12.61 -14.61 6.34
CA HIS A 18 -13.57 -14.32 7.40
C HIS A 18 -13.33 -15.23 8.60
N LEU A 19 -13.31 -14.64 9.79
CA LEU A 19 -13.32 -15.33 11.07
C LEU A 19 -14.73 -15.26 11.66
N SER A 20 -15.32 -16.41 11.93
CA SER A 20 -16.63 -16.52 12.56
C SER A 20 -16.53 -17.32 13.85
N THR A 21 -17.21 -16.88 14.91
CA THR A 21 -17.37 -17.65 16.14
C THR A 21 -18.83 -18.04 16.34
N THR A 22 -19.05 -19.27 16.79
CA THR A 22 -20.39 -19.81 17.09
C THR A 22 -20.41 -20.32 18.52
N PRO A 23 -21.16 -19.67 19.43
CA PRO A 23 -21.42 -20.19 20.77
C PRO A 23 -22.05 -21.58 20.70
N LEU A 24 -21.52 -22.52 21.49
CA LEU A 24 -22.04 -23.90 21.59
C LEU A 24 -22.90 -24.11 22.85
N GLN A 25 -22.94 -23.10 23.71
CA GLN A 25 -23.77 -23.02 24.92
C GLN A 25 -24.51 -21.68 24.92
N ALA A 26 -25.65 -21.61 25.60
CA ALA A 26 -26.49 -20.41 25.69
C ALA A 26 -25.95 -19.33 26.65
N ASP A 27 -24.71 -19.48 27.12
CA ASP A 27 -24.02 -18.48 27.94
C ASP A 27 -23.74 -17.19 27.14
N ASP A 28 -23.28 -16.12 27.83
CA ASP A 28 -22.95 -14.77 27.32
C ASP A 28 -21.89 -14.70 26.19
N ALA A 29 -21.58 -15.82 25.54
CA ALA A 29 -20.74 -15.85 24.35
C ALA A 29 -21.47 -15.21 23.17
N VAL A 30 -20.93 -14.09 22.69
CA VAL A 30 -21.43 -13.40 21.50
C VAL A 30 -20.86 -14.08 20.26
N ALA A 31 -21.73 -14.42 19.30
CA ALA A 31 -21.31 -14.81 17.96
C ALA A 31 -20.64 -13.63 17.26
N LEU A 32 -19.40 -13.82 16.82
CA LEU A 32 -18.65 -12.82 16.09
C LEU A 32 -18.56 -13.21 14.62
N GLU A 33 -18.72 -12.22 13.74
CA GLU A 33 -18.40 -12.35 12.32
C GLU A 33 -17.47 -11.21 11.96
N VAL A 34 -16.22 -11.56 11.66
CA VAL A 34 -15.13 -10.60 11.52
C VAL A 34 -14.44 -10.82 10.18
N PRO A 35 -14.56 -9.87 9.24
CA PRO A 35 -13.77 -9.93 8.03
C PRO A 35 -12.30 -9.61 8.34
N LEU A 36 -11.39 -10.27 7.63
CA LEU A 36 -9.94 -10.20 7.88
C LEU A 36 -9.38 -8.77 7.74
N HIS A 37 -9.98 -7.94 6.89
CA HIS A 37 -9.52 -6.57 6.68
C HIS A 37 -9.77 -5.64 7.89
N GLU A 38 -10.71 -6.00 8.78
CA GLU A 38 -10.97 -5.27 10.04
C GLU A 38 -9.97 -5.66 11.14
N LEU A 39 -9.30 -6.81 10.99
CA LEU A 39 -8.31 -7.27 11.94
C LEU A 39 -6.96 -6.58 11.71
N ARG A 40 -6.41 -6.06 12.81
CA ARG A 40 -5.04 -5.61 12.92
C ARG A 40 -4.12 -6.79 13.15
N MET A 41 -4.41 -7.65 14.11
CA MET A 41 -3.63 -8.85 14.38
C MET A 41 -4.42 -9.82 15.26
N VAL A 42 -3.94 -11.06 15.32
CA VAL A 42 -4.48 -12.08 16.22
C VAL A 42 -3.33 -12.63 17.06
N ARG A 43 -3.55 -12.88 18.34
CA ARG A 43 -2.55 -13.48 19.24
C ARG A 43 -3.17 -14.56 20.09
N LEU A 44 -2.34 -15.49 20.55
CA LEU A 44 -2.69 -16.40 21.63
C LEU A 44 -2.04 -15.94 22.92
N ALA A 45 -2.79 -15.99 24.01
CA ALA A 45 -2.30 -15.74 25.35
C ALA A 45 -2.92 -16.74 26.33
N PRO A 46 -2.16 -17.26 27.29
CA PRO A 46 -2.76 -17.90 28.46
C PRO A 46 -3.50 -16.84 29.29
N THR A 47 -4.58 -17.26 29.94
CA THR A 47 -5.32 -16.46 30.91
C THR A 47 -4.93 -16.84 32.33
N ASP A 48 -5.21 -15.97 33.30
CA ASP A 48 -4.88 -16.20 34.71
C ASP A 48 -5.61 -17.44 35.29
N ASP A 49 -6.76 -17.80 34.74
CA ASP A 49 -7.54 -18.99 35.10
C ASP A 49 -7.04 -20.29 34.44
N GLY A 50 -5.87 -20.24 33.80
CA GLY A 50 -5.28 -21.39 33.09
C GLY A 50 -6.02 -21.77 31.80
N GLN A 51 -6.95 -20.94 31.31
CA GLN A 51 -7.57 -21.07 29.99
C GLN A 51 -6.67 -20.49 28.91
N LEU A 52 -6.95 -20.83 27.65
CA LEU A 52 -6.32 -20.21 26.49
C LEU A 52 -7.24 -19.13 25.91
N ALA A 53 -6.70 -17.99 25.47
CA ALA A 53 -7.47 -16.96 24.78
C ALA A 53 -6.85 -16.63 23.42
N LEU A 54 -7.70 -16.63 22.40
CA LEU A 54 -7.42 -16.05 21.08
C LEU A 54 -7.84 -14.58 21.12
N LEU A 55 -6.87 -13.69 21.16
CA LEU A 55 -7.05 -12.24 21.24
C LEU A 55 -7.15 -11.64 19.84
N LEU A 56 -8.30 -11.07 19.51
CA LEU A 56 -8.53 -10.34 18.26
C LEU A 56 -8.27 -8.85 18.46
N PHE A 57 -7.29 -8.31 17.76
CA PHE A 57 -7.03 -6.87 17.74
C PHE A 57 -7.58 -6.28 16.44
N PHE A 58 -8.40 -5.25 16.56
CA PHE A 58 -9.02 -4.56 15.42
C PHE A 58 -8.21 -3.36 14.98
N ARG A 59 -8.42 -2.95 13.73
CA ARG A 59 -7.81 -1.74 13.15
C ARG A 59 -8.53 -0.48 13.61
N SER A 60 -9.86 -0.54 13.66
CA SER A 60 -10.71 0.57 14.08
C SER A 60 -11.03 0.47 15.57
N PRO A 61 -10.97 1.59 16.32
CA PRO A 61 -11.45 1.64 17.71
C PRO A 61 -12.98 1.52 17.79
N ASP A 62 -13.69 1.89 16.72
CA ASP A 62 -15.15 1.90 16.68
C ASP A 62 -15.73 0.54 16.25
N GLN A 63 -14.87 -0.46 16.02
CA GLN A 63 -15.32 -1.80 15.74
C GLN A 63 -16.17 -2.32 16.90
N LEU A 64 -17.37 -2.80 16.59
CA LEU A 64 -18.28 -3.37 17.57
C LEU A 64 -18.02 -4.86 17.77
N ALA A 65 -17.94 -5.28 19.03
CA ALA A 65 -17.97 -6.68 19.45
C ALA A 65 -19.04 -6.82 20.54
N GLY A 66 -20.06 -7.65 20.28
CA GLY A 66 -21.20 -7.76 21.21
C GLY A 66 -22.00 -6.47 21.38
N GLY A 67 -21.99 -5.59 20.37
CA GLY A 67 -22.68 -4.29 20.41
C GLY A 67 -21.90 -3.16 21.10
N THR A 68 -20.69 -3.45 21.61
CA THR A 68 -19.84 -2.46 22.28
C THR A 68 -18.59 -2.19 21.44
N ALA A 69 -18.21 -0.91 21.32
CA ALA A 69 -16.99 -0.52 20.62
C ALA A 69 -15.75 -1.03 21.38
N THR A 70 -14.78 -1.55 20.64
CA THR A 70 -13.60 -2.19 21.22
C THR A 70 -12.59 -1.20 21.76
N HIS A 71 -12.54 0.03 21.25
CA HIS A 71 -11.60 1.07 21.67
C HIS A 71 -10.14 0.57 21.72
N TYR A 72 -9.75 -0.26 20.74
CA TYR A 72 -8.47 -0.97 20.63
C TYR A 72 -8.19 -2.07 21.65
N HIS A 73 -9.10 -2.33 22.59
CA HIS A 73 -8.98 -3.49 23.46
C HIS A 73 -9.14 -4.77 22.65
N PRO A 74 -8.29 -5.78 22.89
CA PRO A 74 -8.45 -7.06 22.22
C PRO A 74 -9.77 -7.70 22.67
N VAL A 75 -10.47 -8.31 21.71
CA VAL A 75 -11.64 -9.14 22.02
C VAL A 75 -11.16 -10.57 22.27
N PRO A 76 -11.30 -11.10 23.50
CA PRO A 76 -10.88 -12.44 23.81
C PRO A 76 -11.91 -13.47 23.32
N ILE A 77 -11.43 -14.51 22.65
CA ILE A 77 -12.17 -15.75 22.42
C ILE A 77 -11.53 -16.82 23.30
N HIS A 78 -12.23 -17.24 24.34
CA HIS A 78 -11.75 -18.26 25.25
C HIS A 78 -11.83 -19.66 24.62
N LEU A 79 -10.75 -20.40 24.70
CA LEU A 79 -10.56 -21.73 24.16
C LEU A 79 -10.11 -22.68 25.26
N ASP A 80 -10.42 -23.97 25.09
CA ASP A 80 -9.87 -24.99 25.98
C ASP A 80 -8.33 -25.06 25.83
N PRO A 81 -7.58 -25.23 26.94
CA PRO A 81 -6.11 -25.31 26.89
C PRO A 81 -5.58 -26.42 25.97
N GLU A 82 -6.33 -27.51 25.86
CA GLU A 82 -6.01 -28.66 25.00
C GLU A 82 -5.91 -28.31 23.50
N LEU A 83 -6.50 -27.17 23.09
CA LEU A 83 -6.51 -26.70 21.70
C LEU A 83 -5.31 -25.82 21.33
N GLU A 84 -4.33 -25.64 22.20
CA GLU A 84 -3.20 -24.72 21.99
C GLU A 84 -2.48 -24.93 20.65
N THR A 85 -2.24 -26.19 20.26
CA THR A 85 -1.51 -26.50 19.03
C THR A 85 -2.32 -26.13 17.79
N GLN A 86 -3.61 -26.47 17.76
CA GLN A 86 -4.50 -26.16 16.66
C GLN A 86 -4.75 -24.65 16.58
N ALA A 87 -4.89 -23.98 17.73
CA ALA A 87 -5.05 -22.54 17.80
C ALA A 87 -3.81 -21.81 17.26
N ARG A 88 -2.60 -22.28 17.58
CA ARG A 88 -1.35 -21.71 17.06
C ARG A 88 -1.27 -21.81 15.55
N GLU A 89 -1.69 -22.94 15.00
CA GLU A 89 -1.76 -23.13 13.55
C GLU A 89 -2.80 -22.19 12.90
N LEU A 90 -3.97 -22.03 13.52
CA LEU A 90 -4.98 -21.07 13.06
C LEU A 90 -4.42 -19.64 13.03
N VAL A 91 -3.73 -19.21 14.10
CA VAL A 91 -3.09 -17.89 14.15
C VAL A 91 -2.07 -17.74 13.02
N ARG A 92 -1.22 -18.73 12.79
CA ARG A 92 -0.21 -18.70 11.72
C ARG A 92 -0.84 -18.51 10.34
N VAL A 93 -1.95 -19.19 10.06
CA VAL A 93 -2.70 -19.05 8.80
C VAL A 93 -3.30 -17.64 8.68
N ILE A 94 -3.98 -17.16 9.72
CA ILE A 94 -4.58 -15.82 9.74
C ILE A 94 -3.51 -14.74 9.58
N GLU A 95 -2.35 -14.88 10.22
CA GLU A 95 -1.24 -13.92 10.10
C GLU A 95 -0.67 -13.89 8.67
N GLY A 96 -0.54 -15.05 8.02
CA GLY A 96 -0.15 -15.13 6.60
C GLY A 96 -1.15 -14.42 5.69
N ASP A 97 -2.43 -14.66 5.89
CA ASP A 97 -3.49 -14.04 5.09
C ASP A 97 -3.64 -12.54 5.41
N LEU A 98 -3.41 -12.12 6.66
CA LEU A 98 -3.38 -10.69 7.06
C LEU A 98 -2.30 -9.92 6.30
N LEU A 99 -1.12 -10.52 6.12
CA LEU A 99 -0.04 -9.91 5.32
C LEU A 99 -0.46 -9.74 3.87
N THR A 100 -1.12 -10.75 3.29
CA THR A 100 -1.65 -10.70 1.92
C THR A 100 -2.75 -9.65 1.77
N ALA A 101 -3.71 -9.60 2.70
CA ALA A 101 -4.84 -8.67 2.68
C ALA A 101 -4.43 -7.20 2.96
N ARG A 102 -3.25 -6.97 3.52
CA ARG A 102 -2.68 -5.62 3.69
C ARG A 102 -1.94 -5.12 2.46
N ARG A 103 -1.77 -5.92 1.40
CA ARG A 103 -1.19 -5.42 0.16
C ARG A 103 -2.11 -4.34 -0.42
N VAL A 104 -1.56 -3.15 -0.62
CA VAL A 104 -2.31 -2.02 -1.17
C VAL A 104 -2.75 -2.37 -2.59
N GLN A 105 -4.05 -2.56 -2.82
CA GLN A 105 -4.64 -2.55 -4.16
C GLN A 105 -5.36 -1.20 -4.34
N ARG A 106 -4.65 -0.21 -4.89
CA ARG A 106 -5.32 1.02 -5.36
C ARG A 106 -6.06 0.71 -6.65
N SER A 107 -7.29 1.22 -6.80
CA SER A 107 -7.94 1.27 -8.11
C SER A 107 -7.09 2.14 -9.03
N ARG A 108 -6.39 1.50 -9.97
CA ARG A 108 -5.55 2.18 -10.97
C ARG A 108 -6.31 2.29 -12.30
N PRO A 109 -6.02 3.31 -13.13
CA PRO A 109 -6.41 3.29 -14.53
C PRO A 109 -5.89 2.01 -15.20
N ASP A 110 -6.64 1.48 -16.17
CA ASP A 110 -6.21 0.32 -16.92
C ASP A 110 -4.98 0.68 -17.78
N HIS A 111 -3.82 0.17 -17.37
CA HIS A 111 -2.55 0.29 -18.06
C HIS A 111 -2.12 -1.07 -18.63
N THR A 112 -3.08 -1.89 -19.08
CA THR A 112 -2.79 -3.13 -19.79
C THR A 112 -2.11 -2.82 -21.13
N PRO A 113 -0.91 -3.38 -21.41
CA PRO A 113 -0.20 -3.13 -22.67
C PRO A 113 -1.05 -3.50 -23.88
N PRO A 114 -1.28 -2.56 -24.83
CA PRO A 114 -2.03 -2.88 -26.03
C PRO A 114 -1.20 -3.77 -26.98
N PRO A 115 -1.82 -4.77 -27.62
CA PRO A 115 -1.11 -5.67 -28.53
C PRO A 115 -0.82 -4.99 -29.88
N GLY A 116 0.17 -5.53 -30.60
CA GLY A 116 0.43 -5.19 -32.01
C GLY A 116 1.71 -4.39 -32.26
N PRO A 117 2.12 -4.27 -33.54
CA PRO A 117 3.37 -3.60 -33.92
C PRO A 117 3.30 -2.06 -33.84
N ILE A 118 2.09 -1.50 -33.98
CA ILE A 118 1.81 -0.08 -33.74
C ILE A 118 0.89 -0.05 -32.54
N ARG A 119 1.44 0.40 -31.42
CA ARG A 119 0.80 0.33 -30.12
C ARG A 119 0.02 1.62 -29.82
N ALA A 120 -1.23 1.46 -29.39
CA ALA A 120 -2.14 2.59 -29.14
C ALA A 120 -1.66 3.52 -28.01
N ASP A 121 -0.97 2.99 -27.00
CA ASP A 121 -0.42 3.75 -25.88
C ASP A 121 0.75 4.65 -26.30
N VAL A 122 1.64 4.14 -27.16
CA VAL A 122 2.73 4.93 -27.77
C VAL A 122 2.15 6.06 -28.63
N THR A 123 1.15 5.78 -29.46
CA THR A 123 0.48 6.81 -30.28
C THR A 123 -0.19 7.87 -29.40
N ALA A 124 -0.97 7.45 -28.39
CA ALA A 124 -1.63 8.37 -27.47
C ALA A 124 -0.66 9.20 -26.62
N ALA A 125 0.53 8.67 -26.33
CA ALA A 125 1.61 9.43 -25.69
C ALA A 125 2.24 10.44 -26.64
N ALA A 126 2.51 10.04 -27.89
CA ALA A 126 3.06 10.91 -28.92
C ALA A 126 2.12 12.08 -29.27
N ASP A 127 0.81 11.84 -29.34
CA ASP A 127 -0.21 12.86 -29.65
C ASP A 127 -0.27 14.00 -28.61
N ARG A 128 0.31 13.80 -27.42
CA ARG A 128 0.39 14.81 -26.35
C ARG A 128 1.61 15.73 -26.45
N ILE A 129 2.60 15.39 -27.28
CA ILE A 129 3.81 16.20 -27.49
C ILE A 129 3.42 17.48 -28.23
N ARG A 130 3.97 18.62 -27.81
CA ARG A 130 3.72 19.92 -28.46
C ARG A 130 4.73 20.28 -29.56
N SER A 131 5.85 19.57 -29.64
CA SER A 131 6.94 19.83 -30.59
C SER A 131 6.75 19.12 -31.94
N ASP A 132 7.13 19.80 -33.02
CA ASP A 132 6.44 19.68 -34.31
C ASP A 132 7.16 18.90 -35.42
N ASP A 133 8.29 18.20 -35.20
CA ASP A 133 8.83 17.25 -36.22
C ASP A 133 10.09 16.45 -35.81
N THR A 134 10.84 16.89 -34.80
CA THR A 134 12.21 16.40 -34.52
C THR A 134 12.31 14.99 -33.93
N VAL A 135 11.20 14.40 -33.48
CA VAL A 135 11.19 13.10 -32.76
C VAL A 135 10.40 11.99 -33.46
N ILE A 136 9.89 12.21 -34.67
CA ILE A 136 9.07 11.22 -35.40
C ILE A 136 9.80 9.88 -35.56
N ARG A 137 11.09 9.92 -35.87
CA ARG A 137 11.91 8.70 -36.02
C ARG A 137 12.04 7.94 -34.70
N GLN A 138 12.20 8.66 -33.60
CA GLN A 138 12.32 8.10 -32.25
C GLN A 138 10.98 7.52 -31.78
N ILE A 139 9.85 8.15 -32.11
CA ILE A 139 8.51 7.61 -31.87
C ILE A 139 8.33 6.30 -32.64
N GLY A 140 8.72 6.26 -33.92
CA GLY A 140 8.72 5.03 -34.72
C GLY A 140 9.57 3.91 -34.10
N ALA A 141 10.73 4.25 -33.56
CA ALA A 141 11.60 3.31 -32.87
C ALA A 141 11.01 2.86 -31.51
N LEU A 142 10.32 3.74 -30.79
CA LEU A 142 9.70 3.42 -29.50
C LEU A 142 8.65 2.31 -29.61
N HIS A 143 7.89 2.23 -30.71
CA HIS A 143 6.98 1.11 -30.97
C HIS A 143 7.67 -0.26 -30.94
N HIS A 144 8.96 -0.32 -31.29
CA HIS A 144 9.75 -1.55 -31.31
C HIS A 144 10.48 -1.79 -29.99
N PHE A 145 10.89 -0.72 -29.29
CA PHE A 145 11.59 -0.83 -28.00
C PHE A 145 10.65 -1.11 -26.83
N ALA A 146 9.38 -0.69 -26.91
CA ALA A 146 8.41 -0.92 -25.86
C ALA A 146 8.00 -2.41 -25.80
N ARG A 147 8.24 -3.06 -24.66
CA ARG A 147 8.02 -4.50 -24.45
C ARG A 147 6.53 -4.83 -24.30
N SER A 148 6.17 -6.10 -24.54
CA SER A 148 4.78 -6.55 -24.46
C SER A 148 4.16 -6.54 -23.05
N ASP A 149 4.98 -6.42 -22.02
CA ASP A 149 4.62 -6.45 -20.60
C ASP A 149 4.57 -5.06 -19.93
N GLU A 150 4.87 -4.00 -20.67
CA GLU A 150 4.87 -2.63 -20.15
C GLU A 150 3.94 -1.72 -20.94
N TYR A 151 3.36 -0.70 -20.31
CA TYR A 151 2.51 0.31 -20.94
C TYR A 151 3.25 1.65 -21.00
N VAL A 152 3.20 2.34 -22.14
CA VAL A 152 3.84 3.65 -22.32
C VAL A 152 2.95 4.75 -21.76
N LEU A 153 3.38 5.35 -20.64
CA LEU A 153 2.61 6.36 -19.92
C LEU A 153 2.75 7.74 -20.57
N ASP A 154 3.96 8.11 -20.98
CA ASP A 154 4.23 9.42 -21.56
C ASP A 154 5.55 9.48 -22.33
N VAL A 155 5.68 10.52 -23.15
CA VAL A 155 6.88 10.83 -23.92
C VAL A 155 7.12 12.33 -23.98
N ALA A 156 8.39 12.72 -24.04
CA ALA A 156 8.81 14.10 -24.25
C ALA A 156 10.12 14.16 -25.05
N PRO A 157 10.27 15.12 -25.97
CA PRO A 157 11.57 15.44 -26.56
C PRO A 157 12.55 15.87 -25.46
N ALA A 158 13.74 15.27 -25.46
CA ALA A 158 14.76 15.58 -24.46
C ALA A 158 16.17 15.42 -25.06
N THR A 159 17.14 16.06 -24.42
CA THR A 159 18.56 15.90 -24.68
C THR A 159 19.21 15.23 -23.49
N TYR A 160 20.00 14.18 -23.75
CA TYR A 160 20.77 13.46 -22.75
C TYR A 160 22.22 13.39 -23.22
N ALA A 161 23.17 13.78 -22.36
CA ALA A 161 24.60 13.81 -22.69
C ALA A 161 24.91 14.49 -24.04
N GLY A 162 24.24 15.61 -24.33
CA GLY A 162 24.40 16.37 -25.59
C GLY A 162 23.76 15.75 -26.82
N THR A 163 23.06 14.62 -26.69
CA THR A 163 22.36 13.94 -27.78
C THR A 163 20.86 14.20 -27.69
N ALA A 164 20.25 14.72 -28.76
CA ALA A 164 18.81 14.89 -28.83
C ALA A 164 18.09 13.55 -29.08
N GLY A 165 16.94 13.37 -28.45
CA GLY A 165 16.15 12.15 -28.53
C GLY A 165 14.76 12.30 -27.93
N LEU A 166 14.15 11.15 -27.65
CA LEU A 166 12.84 11.01 -27.04
C LEU A 166 13.01 10.30 -25.70
N LEU A 167 12.57 10.94 -24.63
CA LEU A 167 12.45 10.31 -23.33
C LEU A 167 11.04 9.74 -23.19
N ALA A 168 10.93 8.45 -22.90
CA ALA A 168 9.67 7.75 -22.71
C ALA A 168 9.62 7.14 -21.31
N VAL A 169 8.46 7.25 -20.66
CA VAL A 169 8.18 6.58 -19.39
C VAL A 169 7.21 5.45 -19.65
N THR A 170 7.58 4.26 -19.23
CA THR A 170 6.70 3.09 -19.22
C THR A 170 6.36 2.72 -17.78
N THR A 171 5.44 1.77 -17.60
CA THR A 171 5.13 1.22 -16.27
C THR A 171 6.33 0.55 -15.59
N LEU A 172 7.34 0.09 -16.34
CA LEU A 172 8.48 -0.67 -15.80
C LEU A 172 9.84 0.04 -15.96
N ARG A 173 9.96 0.95 -16.93
CA ARG A 173 11.24 1.52 -17.40
C ARG A 173 11.11 2.96 -17.85
N LEU A 174 12.18 3.72 -17.66
CA LEU A 174 12.49 4.93 -18.41
C LEU A 174 13.34 4.55 -19.64
N LEU A 175 12.98 5.06 -20.81
CA LEU A 175 13.70 4.83 -22.06
C LEU A 175 14.13 6.15 -22.68
N PHE A 176 15.42 6.29 -22.98
CA PHE A 176 15.91 7.39 -23.80
C PHE A 176 16.27 6.87 -25.19
N VAL A 177 15.45 7.22 -26.18
CA VAL A 177 15.58 6.78 -27.57
C VAL A 177 16.22 7.89 -28.39
N SER A 178 17.39 7.63 -28.95
CA SER A 178 18.11 8.56 -29.84
C SER A 178 18.35 7.93 -31.21
N ALA A 179 19.11 8.60 -32.08
CA ALA A 179 19.41 8.09 -33.41
C ALA A 179 20.26 6.81 -33.35
N GLY A 180 19.58 5.65 -33.34
CA GLY A 180 20.22 4.32 -33.38
C GLY A 180 20.56 3.72 -32.01
N MET A 181 20.19 4.36 -30.90
CA MET A 181 20.43 3.83 -29.55
C MET A 181 19.18 4.00 -28.67
N CYS A 182 19.00 3.06 -27.73
CA CYS A 182 18.02 3.14 -26.66
C CYS A 182 18.72 2.86 -25.34
N HIS A 183 18.71 3.84 -24.44
CA HIS A 183 19.16 3.66 -23.06
C HIS A 183 17.96 3.34 -22.19
N GLU A 184 18.10 2.36 -21.31
CA GLU A 184 17.02 1.86 -20.48
C GLU A 184 17.41 1.99 -19.00
N PHE A 185 16.48 2.49 -18.19
CA PHE A 185 16.64 2.56 -16.74
C PHE A 185 15.38 1.98 -16.08
N PRO A 186 15.51 0.96 -15.22
CA PRO A 186 14.35 0.39 -14.56
C PRO A 186 13.73 1.40 -13.59
N VAL A 187 12.40 1.49 -13.58
CA VAL A 187 11.65 2.38 -12.67
C VAL A 187 11.92 2.03 -11.21
N SER A 188 12.12 0.74 -10.91
CA SER A 188 12.48 0.25 -9.58
C SER A 188 13.84 0.73 -9.06
N ALA A 189 14.71 1.26 -9.93
CA ALA A 189 15.97 1.86 -9.50
C ALA A 189 15.86 3.38 -9.26
N ILE A 190 14.73 4.02 -9.61
CA ILE A 190 14.56 5.47 -9.48
C ILE A 190 14.22 5.82 -8.03
N GLU A 191 15.14 6.50 -7.36
CA GLU A 191 14.94 6.98 -5.97
C GLU A 191 14.26 8.34 -5.93
N ARG A 192 14.59 9.20 -6.90
CA ARG A 192 14.11 10.59 -6.96
C ARG A 192 14.03 11.10 -8.39
N THR A 193 13.06 11.95 -8.67
CA THR A 193 12.96 12.70 -9.92
C THR A 193 12.61 14.15 -9.62
N ASP A 194 13.43 15.08 -10.09
CA ASP A 194 13.20 16.52 -9.92
C ASP A 194 13.14 17.21 -11.28
N ALA A 195 12.19 18.13 -11.46
CA ALA A 195 12.14 19.03 -12.60
C ALA A 195 12.53 20.44 -12.15
N THR A 196 13.62 20.98 -12.70
CA THR A 196 14.11 22.33 -12.40
C THR A 196 14.15 23.17 -13.66
N THR A 197 13.86 24.46 -13.55
CA THR A 197 14.05 25.40 -14.67
C THR A 197 15.46 25.97 -14.57
N THR A 198 16.25 25.83 -15.64
CA THR A 198 17.60 26.40 -15.73
C THR A 198 17.53 27.83 -16.30
N SER A 199 18.66 28.56 -16.27
CA SER A 199 18.76 29.90 -16.82
C SER A 199 18.43 29.91 -18.33
N GLY A 200 17.23 30.35 -18.71
CA GLY A 200 16.71 30.30 -20.07
C GLY A 200 15.28 29.77 -20.14
N SER A 201 14.91 29.16 -21.27
CA SER A 201 13.64 28.43 -21.46
C SER A 201 13.78 26.91 -21.30
N GLU A 202 14.96 26.43 -20.86
CA GLU A 202 15.24 25.01 -20.70
C GLU A 202 14.74 24.49 -19.33
N VAL A 203 14.22 23.27 -19.35
CA VAL A 203 13.81 22.52 -18.16
C VAL A 203 14.68 21.29 -18.06
N LYS A 204 15.24 21.04 -16.87
CA LYS A 204 16.08 19.89 -16.55
C LYS A 204 15.31 18.91 -15.69
N ILE A 205 15.24 17.65 -16.13
CA ILE A 205 14.81 16.52 -15.32
C ILE A 205 16.07 15.81 -14.82
N THR A 206 16.21 15.74 -13.50
CA THR A 206 17.22 14.94 -12.83
C THR A 206 16.57 13.65 -12.36
N VAL A 207 17.13 12.50 -12.72
CA VAL A 207 16.74 11.18 -12.22
C VAL A 207 17.91 10.61 -11.41
N THR A 208 17.67 10.32 -10.14
CA THR A 208 18.64 9.66 -9.25
C THR A 208 18.35 8.17 -9.19
N ALA A 209 19.35 7.34 -9.49
CA ALA A 209 19.21 5.88 -9.57
C ALA A 209 20.27 5.15 -8.74
N GLY A 210 20.23 5.35 -7.42
CA GLY A 210 21.25 4.88 -6.47
C GLY A 210 22.24 5.98 -6.07
N PRO A 211 23.18 5.67 -5.17
CA PRO A 211 23.99 6.68 -4.46
C PRO A 211 24.92 7.51 -5.36
N ASP A 212 25.29 7.02 -6.55
CA ASP A 212 26.25 7.67 -7.45
C ASP A 212 25.75 7.81 -8.90
N VAL A 213 24.45 7.61 -9.16
CA VAL A 213 23.89 7.69 -10.52
C VAL A 213 22.90 8.84 -10.60
N GLU A 214 23.32 9.89 -11.31
CA GLU A 214 22.46 11.04 -11.64
C GLU A 214 22.37 11.17 -13.16
N LEU A 215 21.14 11.13 -13.68
CA LEU A 215 20.86 11.27 -15.10
C LEU A 215 20.18 12.61 -15.32
N GLU A 216 20.75 13.43 -16.18
CA GLU A 216 20.21 14.75 -16.51
C GLU A 216 19.65 14.77 -17.93
N PHE A 217 18.36 15.08 -18.04
CA PHE A 217 17.66 15.27 -19.30
C PHE A 217 17.22 16.72 -19.42
N THR A 218 17.50 17.36 -20.54
CA THR A 218 17.07 18.75 -20.78
C THR A 218 16.06 18.82 -21.93
N GLY A 219 15.08 19.70 -21.80
CA GLY A 219 14.08 19.93 -22.86
C GLY A 219 13.62 21.39 -22.88
N THR A 220 13.06 21.80 -24.02
CA THR A 220 12.60 23.18 -24.25
C THR A 220 11.13 23.38 -23.90
N GLU A 221 10.33 22.31 -23.91
CA GLU A 221 8.88 22.36 -23.64
C GLU A 221 8.58 22.00 -22.20
N ARG A 222 8.38 23.02 -21.35
CA ARG A 222 8.10 22.85 -19.91
C ARG A 222 6.91 21.93 -19.64
N ASP A 223 5.83 22.07 -20.41
CA ASP A 223 4.60 21.31 -20.19
C ASP A 223 4.80 19.82 -20.48
N ASP A 224 5.61 19.48 -21.49
CA ASP A 224 5.96 18.10 -21.82
C ASP A 224 6.81 17.48 -20.72
N LEU A 225 7.82 18.19 -20.22
CA LEU A 225 8.68 17.70 -19.15
C LEU A 225 7.92 17.57 -17.81
N ALA A 226 7.04 18.51 -17.48
CA ALA A 226 6.21 18.41 -16.28
C ALA A 226 5.24 17.21 -16.34
N ARG A 227 4.71 16.91 -17.54
CA ARG A 227 3.85 15.74 -17.76
C ARG A 227 4.65 14.44 -17.64
N LEU A 228 5.85 14.43 -18.19
CA LEU A 228 6.78 13.30 -18.07
C LEU A 228 7.15 13.03 -16.60
N THR A 229 7.53 14.06 -15.82
CA THR A 229 7.85 13.90 -14.39
C THR A 229 6.67 13.32 -13.58
N ARG A 230 5.44 13.77 -13.84
CA ARG A 230 4.24 13.18 -13.21
C ARG A 230 4.08 11.71 -13.58
N SER A 231 4.39 11.34 -14.81
CA SER A 231 4.32 9.95 -15.28
C SER A 231 5.43 9.09 -14.69
N VAL A 232 6.63 9.62 -14.47
CA VAL A 232 7.70 8.92 -13.70
C VAL A 232 7.23 8.65 -12.28
N HIS A 233 6.66 9.66 -11.59
CA HIS A 233 6.12 9.45 -10.24
C HIS A 233 5.02 8.39 -10.22
N LEU A 234 4.10 8.42 -11.19
CA LEU A 234 3.06 7.41 -11.31
C LEU A 234 3.66 6.01 -11.54
N ALA A 235 4.66 5.87 -12.41
CA ALA A 235 5.34 4.59 -12.63
C ALA A 235 6.03 4.10 -11.35
N CYS A 236 6.75 4.97 -10.65
CA CYS A 236 7.37 4.65 -9.38
C CYS A 236 6.32 4.24 -8.35
N GLU A 237 5.19 4.95 -8.24
CA GLU A 237 4.08 4.56 -7.37
C GLU A 237 3.50 3.19 -7.76
N MET A 238 3.35 2.90 -9.05
CA MET A 238 2.83 1.61 -9.51
C MET A 238 3.78 0.46 -9.12
N GLU A 239 5.08 0.62 -9.38
CA GLU A 239 6.12 -0.37 -9.10
C GLU A 239 6.38 -0.54 -7.60
N HIS A 240 6.45 0.55 -6.82
CA HIS A 240 6.72 0.51 -5.38
C HIS A 240 5.49 0.10 -4.54
N VAL A 241 4.27 0.27 -5.06
CA VAL A 241 3.04 -0.14 -4.36
C VAL A 241 2.74 -1.63 -4.57
N ASP A 242 3.19 -2.25 -5.66
CA ASP A 242 3.06 -3.69 -5.88
C ASP A 242 3.96 -4.47 -4.91
N GLY A 243 3.39 -4.81 -3.74
CA GLY A 243 4.09 -5.48 -2.64
C GLY A 243 4.15 -4.65 -1.35
N SER A 244 3.75 -3.37 -1.39
CA SER A 244 3.64 -2.53 -0.20
C SER A 244 2.50 -3.01 0.71
N VAL A 245 2.83 -3.23 1.98
CA VAL A 245 1.92 -3.66 3.04
C VAL A 245 1.46 -2.41 3.80
N VAL A 246 0.16 -2.11 3.80
CA VAL A 246 -0.41 -1.05 4.65
C VAL A 246 0.00 -1.33 6.11
N PRO A 247 0.42 -0.32 6.89
CA PRO A 247 0.71 -0.51 8.30
C PRO A 247 -0.45 -1.21 9.01
N SER A 248 -0.15 -2.27 9.77
CA SER A 248 -1.15 -3.00 10.58
C SER A 248 -1.83 -2.13 11.63
N ARG A 249 -1.12 -1.08 12.05
CA ARG A 249 -1.41 -0.29 13.25
C ARG A 249 -1.64 1.16 12.83
N PRO A 250 -2.48 1.90 13.56
CA PRO A 250 -2.52 3.35 13.45
C PRO A 250 -1.10 3.90 13.65
N THR A 251 -0.77 4.99 12.95
CA THR A 251 0.54 5.62 13.13
C THR A 251 0.64 6.24 14.53
N SER A 252 1.87 6.45 15.01
CA SER A 252 2.07 7.17 16.28
C SER A 252 1.43 8.57 16.26
N ALA A 253 1.38 9.22 15.09
CA ALA A 253 0.72 10.50 14.91
C ALA A 253 -0.81 10.38 15.08
N ASP A 254 -1.42 9.34 14.50
CA ASP A 254 -2.87 9.08 14.64
C ASP A 254 -3.25 8.82 16.11
N LEU A 255 -2.46 7.99 16.81
CA LEU A 255 -2.68 7.67 18.22
C LEU A 255 -2.47 8.89 19.12
N PHE A 256 -1.47 9.73 18.82
CA PHE A 256 -1.23 10.96 19.55
C PHE A 256 -2.39 11.95 19.39
N GLY A 257 -2.90 12.13 18.16
CA GLY A 257 -4.07 12.98 17.92
C GLY A 257 -5.33 12.49 18.65
N GLN A 258 -5.53 11.17 18.70
CA GLN A 258 -6.62 10.55 19.46
C GLN A 258 -6.45 10.72 20.98
N TRP A 259 -5.23 10.55 21.49
CA TRP A 259 -4.90 10.78 22.90
C TRP A 259 -5.18 12.23 23.31
N GLN A 260 -4.71 13.19 22.52
CA GLN A 260 -4.91 14.61 22.82
C GLN A 260 -6.41 14.94 22.84
N SER A 261 -7.17 14.46 21.87
CA SER A 261 -8.63 14.64 21.82
C SER A 261 -9.33 14.01 23.03
N LEU A 262 -8.85 12.86 23.51
CA LEU A 262 -9.40 12.17 24.69
C LEU A 262 -9.16 12.98 25.97
N VAL A 263 -7.92 13.49 26.15
CA VAL A 263 -7.54 14.34 27.28
C VAL A 263 -8.37 15.63 27.28
N GLU A 264 -8.47 16.31 26.14
CA GLU A 264 -9.26 17.54 26.02
C GLU A 264 -10.73 17.33 26.42
N ARG A 265 -11.37 16.23 25.99
CA ARG A 265 -12.76 15.93 26.38
C ARG A 265 -12.90 15.65 27.88
N HIS A 266 -11.92 14.99 28.49
CA HIS A 266 -11.91 14.74 29.93
C HIS A 266 -11.72 16.03 30.73
N GLU A 267 -10.76 16.88 30.33
CA GLU A 267 -10.52 18.18 30.96
C GLU A 267 -11.73 19.13 30.85
N LEU A 268 -12.49 19.04 29.75
CA LEU A 268 -13.74 19.78 29.56
C LEU A 268 -14.94 19.18 30.32
N GLY A 269 -14.75 18.09 31.07
CA GLY A 269 -15.81 17.40 31.83
C GLY A 269 -16.83 16.68 30.95
N MET A 270 -16.52 16.43 29.67
CA MET A 270 -17.39 15.73 28.72
C MET A 270 -17.26 14.21 28.83
N LEU A 271 -16.25 13.71 29.54
CA LEU A 271 -15.99 12.29 29.74
C LEU A 271 -15.72 12.04 31.23
N SER A 272 -16.37 11.04 31.82
CA SER A 272 -16.08 10.61 33.19
C SER A 272 -14.76 9.82 33.27
N ASP A 273 -14.27 9.60 34.49
CA ASP A 273 -12.98 8.94 34.72
C ASP A 273 -12.94 7.50 34.18
N ASP A 274 -13.98 6.69 34.38
CA ASP A 274 -13.93 5.28 33.97
C ASP A 274 -13.83 5.09 32.44
N PRO A 275 -14.67 5.76 31.59
CA PRO A 275 -14.49 5.73 30.15
C PRO A 275 -13.16 6.34 29.68
N PHE A 276 -12.68 7.39 30.35
CA PHE A 276 -11.37 7.98 30.06
C PHE A 276 -10.25 6.96 30.27
N GLN A 277 -10.19 6.31 31.43
CA GLN A 277 -9.17 5.30 31.74
C GLN A 277 -9.24 4.11 30.79
N HIS A 278 -10.45 3.67 30.46
CA HIS A 278 -10.67 2.58 29.51
C HIS A 278 -10.10 2.95 28.12
N HIS A 279 -10.44 4.12 27.58
CA HIS A 279 -9.96 4.55 26.26
C HIS A 279 -8.45 4.83 26.26
N ALA A 280 -7.94 5.45 27.32
CA ALA A 280 -6.51 5.71 27.49
C ALA A 280 -5.70 4.41 27.44
N THR A 281 -6.14 3.38 28.17
CA THR A 281 -5.50 2.05 28.18
C THR A 281 -5.53 1.39 26.79
N GLY A 282 -6.64 1.54 26.06
CA GLY A 282 -6.77 1.04 24.69
C GLY A 282 -5.79 1.70 23.72
N ILE A 283 -5.68 3.03 23.74
CA ILE A 283 -4.72 3.79 22.92
C ILE A 283 -3.28 3.39 23.25
N LEU A 284 -2.93 3.27 24.54
CA LEU A 284 -1.60 2.84 24.96
C LEU A 284 -1.27 1.42 24.48
N SER A 285 -2.25 0.50 24.52
CA SER A 285 -2.11 -0.86 24.01
C SER A 285 -2.02 -0.92 22.47
N ALA A 286 -2.51 0.12 21.79
CA ALA A 286 -2.42 0.24 20.35
C ALA A 286 -1.04 0.74 19.88
N MET A 287 -0.26 1.39 20.76
CA MET A 287 1.03 1.98 20.40
C MET A 287 2.04 0.95 19.88
N PRO A 288 2.96 1.36 18.98
CA PRO A 288 4.07 0.53 18.58
C PRO A 288 4.96 0.20 19.80
N SER A 289 4.95 -1.04 20.25
CA SER A 289 5.96 -1.56 21.19
C SER A 289 7.31 -1.59 20.49
N GLN A 290 8.35 -0.98 21.08
CA GLN A 290 9.73 -1.22 20.67
C GLN A 290 10.07 -2.68 21.00
N ASN A 291 10.05 -3.55 20.00
CA ASN A 291 10.61 -4.90 20.06
C ASN A 291 11.54 -5.06 18.86
#